data_AF-A0A7S1I886-F1
#
_entry.id   AF-A0A7S1I886-F1
#
_cell.length_a   1.000
_cell.length_b   1.000
_cell.length_c   1.000
_cell.angle_alpha   90.00
_cell.angle_beta   90.00
_cell.angle_gamma   90.00
#
_symmetry.space_group_name_H-M   'P 1'
#
loop_
_entity.id
_entity.type
_entity.pdbx_description
1 polymer ?
#
loop_
_entity_poly.entity_id
_entity_poly.type
_entity_poly.pdbx_seq_one_letter_code
_entity_poly.pdbx_strand_id
1 'polypeptide(L)'
;PVRGTAFPQRLQSSTLEPWDLFHVLDMNKSGRVCMTDYEKAIETLSDVDVRKYCKLAFLALDTNRDGVVCKEEFGRAVASLSTEELDFLRKGISRNELSDTAETDDAPADTSLGSRLVNRFSKTCEVCVSKIFPAGFGWQASSLAAGAAGLEATDVAFFLCTGVGDALGVGIGHMAWHAGKRGLGYDVDITTESHTATLLMTACMFSGTAWQPLVNLLHMANFTFAPAAAGTMMGCGLAFFVGLRFGRIFWSPRLRGVAAPSYANLKADAQLSMAVGGATGAFVGTDVGFVDPTTGVDTNVLRPIVGVEETVGDLHGCVLAGTSTAIGFTAVQSAQNVALAPGKNWVD
;
A
#
# COMPACT_ATOMS: atom_id res chain seq x y z
N PRO A 1 4.37 -53.72 -7.25
CA PRO A 1 3.71 -53.20 -6.03
C PRO A 1 4.75 -52.68 -5.03
N VAL A 2 5.09 -51.40 -5.15
CA VAL A 2 6.06 -50.70 -4.28
C VAL A 2 5.30 -50.12 -3.08
N ARG A 3 5.74 -50.47 -1.87
CA ARG A 3 5.20 -49.95 -0.60
C ARG A 3 5.63 -48.49 -0.43
N GLY A 4 4.66 -47.62 -0.21
CA GLY A 4 4.86 -46.19 0.04
C GLY A 4 5.60 -45.93 1.35
N THR A 5 6.56 -45.01 1.29
CA THR A 5 7.24 -44.44 2.45
C THR A 5 6.33 -43.39 3.10
N ALA A 6 5.95 -43.63 4.36
CA ALA A 6 5.20 -42.69 5.17
C ALA A 6 6.04 -41.44 5.50
N PHE A 7 5.46 -40.26 5.33
CA PHE A 7 5.97 -38.99 5.87
C PHE A 7 5.93 -39.03 7.42
N PRO A 8 6.91 -38.45 8.14
CA PRO A 8 6.87 -38.42 9.60
C PRO A 8 5.78 -37.47 10.13
N GLN A 9 5.20 -37.85 11.27
CA GLN A 9 4.18 -37.11 12.02
C GLN A 9 4.59 -35.66 12.31
N ARG A 10 3.60 -34.75 12.26
CA ARG A 10 3.67 -33.35 12.69
C ARG A 10 4.31 -33.23 14.08
N LEU A 11 5.36 -32.40 14.18
CA LEU A 11 5.90 -31.90 15.43
C LEU A 11 4.80 -31.10 16.17
N GLN A 12 4.34 -31.62 17.30
CA GLN A 12 3.56 -30.88 18.30
C GLN A 12 4.39 -30.80 19.59
N SER A 13 5.14 -29.72 19.78
CA SER A 13 5.60 -29.29 21.12
C SER A 13 5.98 -27.81 21.11
N SER A 14 5.69 -27.12 22.22
CA SER A 14 5.82 -25.67 22.43
C SER A 14 7.24 -25.18 22.73
N THR A 15 8.25 -25.93 22.31
CA THR A 15 9.68 -25.60 22.48
C THR A 15 10.43 -26.04 21.24
N LEU A 16 10.42 -25.19 20.20
CA LEU A 16 11.31 -25.39 19.07
C LEU A 16 12.73 -25.00 19.51
N GLU A 17 13.58 -26.00 19.66
CA GLU A 17 15.01 -25.82 19.90
C GLU A 17 15.68 -25.49 18.56
N PRO A 18 16.75 -24.67 18.52
CA PRO A 18 17.48 -24.40 17.27
C PRO A 18 17.94 -25.66 16.51
N TRP A 19 18.05 -26.77 17.24
CA TRP A 19 18.37 -28.10 16.71
C TRP A 19 17.29 -28.71 15.84
N ASP A 20 16.03 -28.29 15.99
CA ASP A 20 14.92 -28.77 15.16
C ASP A 20 15.10 -28.33 13.71
N LEU A 21 15.64 -27.13 13.46
CA LEU A 21 15.96 -26.64 12.13
C LEU A 21 17.15 -27.42 11.52
N PHE A 22 18.17 -27.73 12.33
CA PHE A 22 19.30 -28.54 11.89
C PHE A 22 18.84 -29.95 11.47
N HIS A 23 17.92 -30.56 12.20
CA HIS A 23 17.36 -31.88 11.89
C HIS A 23 16.51 -31.90 10.62
N VAL A 24 15.90 -30.77 10.23
CA VAL A 24 15.20 -30.64 8.95
C VAL A 24 16.19 -30.61 7.79
N LEU A 25 17.35 -29.96 7.97
CA LEU A 25 18.39 -29.85 6.95
C LEU A 25 19.28 -31.10 6.84
N ASP A 26 19.50 -31.83 7.93
CA ASP A 26 20.24 -33.09 8.00
C ASP A 26 19.37 -34.29 7.55
N MET A 27 18.97 -34.28 6.27
CA MET A 27 18.00 -35.25 5.73
C MET A 27 18.43 -36.71 5.87
N ASN A 28 19.74 -36.98 5.86
CA ASN A 28 20.30 -38.33 6.01
C ASN A 28 20.62 -38.69 7.47
N LYS A 29 20.34 -37.78 8.42
CA LYS A 29 20.58 -37.93 9.88
C LYS A 29 22.03 -38.25 10.22
N SER A 30 22.97 -37.70 9.46
CA SER A 30 24.41 -37.93 9.64
C SER A 30 25.01 -37.10 10.77
N GLY A 31 24.24 -36.15 11.33
CA GLY A 31 24.73 -35.13 12.25
C GLY A 31 25.51 -34.02 11.54
N ARG A 32 25.43 -33.96 10.20
CA ARG A 32 26.20 -33.07 9.33
C ARG A 32 25.33 -32.63 8.16
N VAL A 33 25.31 -31.34 7.85
CA VAL A 33 24.64 -30.84 6.64
C VAL A 33 25.72 -30.59 5.60
N CYS A 34 25.83 -31.47 4.61
CA CYS A 34 26.78 -31.28 3.52
C CYS A 34 26.22 -30.31 2.48
N MET A 35 27.09 -29.56 1.80
CA MET A 35 26.70 -28.57 0.79
C MET A 35 25.83 -29.19 -0.31
N THR A 36 26.10 -30.43 -0.71
CA THR A 36 25.31 -31.12 -1.74
C THR A 36 23.88 -31.42 -1.31
N ASP A 37 23.63 -31.70 -0.03
CA ASP A 37 22.27 -31.93 0.47
C ASP A 37 21.54 -30.60 0.68
N TYR A 38 22.28 -29.58 1.13
CA TYR A 38 21.78 -28.22 1.26
C TYR A 38 21.39 -27.62 -0.10
N GLU A 39 22.22 -27.81 -1.13
CA GLU A 39 21.94 -27.38 -2.51
C GLU A 39 20.68 -28.04 -3.07
N LYS A 40 20.51 -29.35 -2.88
CA LYS A 40 19.28 -30.05 -3.27
C LYS A 40 18.04 -29.52 -2.55
N ALA A 41 18.17 -29.17 -1.27
CA ALA A 41 17.06 -28.59 -0.51
C ALA A 41 16.68 -27.21 -1.06
N ILE A 42 17.65 -26.34 -1.36
CA ILE A 42 17.38 -24.99 -1.86
C ILE A 42 17.06 -24.95 -3.37
N GLU A 43 17.42 -25.98 -4.14
CA GLU A 43 17.01 -26.14 -5.55
C GLU A 43 15.49 -26.27 -5.70
N THR A 44 14.79 -26.67 -4.64
CA THR A 44 13.33 -26.66 -4.59
C THR A 44 12.73 -25.25 -4.48
N LEU A 45 13.54 -24.24 -4.11
CA LEU A 45 13.12 -22.84 -4.07
C LEU A 45 13.09 -22.26 -5.48
N SER A 46 12.01 -21.57 -5.85
CA SER A 46 11.80 -21.04 -7.21
C SER A 46 12.69 -19.82 -7.53
N ASP A 47 13.05 -19.02 -6.53
CA ASP A 47 13.75 -17.75 -6.67
C ASP A 47 15.29 -17.90 -6.74
N VAL A 48 15.89 -17.45 -7.84
CA VAL A 48 17.33 -17.54 -8.13
C VAL A 48 18.17 -16.75 -7.12
N ASP A 49 17.68 -15.58 -6.69
CA ASP A 49 18.42 -14.70 -5.78
C ASP A 49 18.38 -15.27 -4.36
N VAL A 50 17.25 -15.83 -3.93
CA VAL A 50 17.14 -16.54 -2.65
C VAL A 50 18.08 -17.74 -2.60
N ARG A 51 18.17 -18.53 -3.67
CA ARG A 51 19.17 -19.63 -3.75
C ARG A 51 20.60 -19.11 -3.59
N LYS A 52 20.93 -17.96 -4.21
CA LYS A 52 22.24 -17.33 -4.06
C LYS A 52 22.51 -16.90 -2.62
N TYR A 53 21.52 -16.31 -1.93
CA TYR A 53 21.64 -15.94 -0.51
C TYR A 53 21.75 -17.15 0.41
N CYS A 54 20.98 -18.22 0.19
CA CYS A 54 21.10 -19.45 0.97
C CYS A 54 22.49 -20.08 0.82
N LYS A 55 23.05 -20.09 -0.39
CA LYS A 55 24.45 -20.54 -0.60
C LYS A 55 25.45 -19.67 0.17
N LEU A 56 25.28 -18.35 0.15
CA LEU A 56 26.14 -17.44 0.93
C LEU A 56 25.99 -17.66 2.44
N ALA A 57 24.77 -17.92 2.93
CA ALA A 57 24.51 -18.24 4.32
C ALA A 57 25.17 -19.56 4.73
N PHE A 58 25.08 -20.60 3.91
CA PHE A 58 25.78 -21.87 4.17
C PHE A 58 27.30 -21.67 4.25
N LEU A 59 27.88 -20.92 3.31
CA LEU A 59 29.32 -20.60 3.32
C LEU A 59 29.74 -19.74 4.52
N ALA A 60 28.83 -18.95 5.08
CA ALA A 60 29.07 -18.19 6.31
C ALA A 60 28.99 -19.09 7.57
N LEU A 61 28.17 -20.15 7.52
CA LEU A 61 28.05 -21.15 8.59
C LEU A 61 29.20 -22.16 8.58
N ASP A 62 29.71 -22.51 7.40
CA ASP A 62 30.86 -23.41 7.17
C ASP A 62 32.17 -22.66 7.45
N THR A 63 32.47 -22.49 8.74
CA THR A 63 33.59 -21.65 9.20
C THR A 63 34.96 -22.23 8.84
N ASN A 64 35.09 -23.56 8.80
CA ASN A 64 36.34 -24.23 8.43
C ASN A 64 36.47 -24.45 6.91
N ARG A 65 35.40 -24.19 6.13
CA ARG A 65 35.33 -24.33 4.66
C ARG A 65 35.58 -25.75 4.18
N ASP A 66 35.14 -26.74 4.95
CA ASP A 66 35.27 -28.15 4.57
C ASP A 66 34.07 -28.65 3.72
N GLY A 67 33.11 -27.76 3.45
CA GLY A 67 31.90 -28.06 2.66
C GLY A 67 30.79 -28.70 3.49
N VAL A 68 30.93 -28.74 4.82
CA VAL A 68 30.00 -29.40 5.74
C VAL A 68 29.76 -28.52 6.97
N VAL A 69 28.52 -28.11 7.19
CA VAL A 69 28.15 -27.42 8.44
C VAL A 69 27.90 -28.46 9.52
N CYS A 70 28.78 -28.53 10.50
CA CYS A 70 28.61 -29.41 11.65
C CYS A 70 27.73 -28.78 12.75
N LYS A 71 27.32 -29.61 13.72
CA LYS A 71 26.48 -29.18 14.84
C LYS A 71 27.11 -28.02 15.62
N GLU A 72 28.43 -28.06 15.81
CA GLU A 72 29.20 -27.05 16.54
C GLU A 72 29.32 -25.72 15.78
N GLU A 73 29.36 -25.77 14.45
CA GLU A 73 29.38 -24.57 13.60
C GLU A 73 28.02 -23.88 13.55
N PHE A 74 26.97 -24.68 13.34
CA PHE A 74 25.59 -24.18 13.40
C PHE A 74 25.27 -23.58 14.77
N GLY A 75 25.64 -24.29 15.84
CA GLY A 75 25.45 -23.82 17.21
C GLY A 75 26.18 -22.51 17.50
N ARG A 76 27.42 -22.35 17.02
CA ARG A 76 28.18 -21.09 17.15
C ARG A 76 27.51 -19.93 16.40
N ALA A 77 27.02 -20.17 15.20
CA ALA A 77 26.34 -19.14 14.43
C ALA A 77 25.02 -18.71 15.08
N VAL A 78 24.20 -19.65 15.56
CA VAL A 78 22.97 -19.34 16.28
C VAL A 78 23.25 -18.62 17.60
N ALA A 79 24.30 -19.02 18.32
CA ALA A 79 24.72 -18.36 19.56
C ALA A 79 25.28 -16.95 19.34
N SER A 80 25.69 -16.61 18.10
CA SER A 80 26.14 -15.27 17.73
C SER A 80 25.00 -14.31 17.37
N LEU A 81 23.77 -14.81 17.24
CA LEU A 81 22.57 -13.98 17.04
C LEU A 81 22.18 -13.30 18.35
N SER A 82 21.77 -12.03 18.26
CA SER A 82 21.27 -11.31 19.43
C SER A 82 19.99 -11.93 19.97
N THR A 83 19.73 -11.72 21.26
CA THR A 83 18.51 -12.21 21.92
C THR A 83 17.25 -11.71 21.22
N GLU A 84 17.27 -10.52 20.63
CA GLU A 84 16.16 -9.91 19.89
C GLU A 84 15.89 -10.60 18.54
N GLU A 85 16.95 -10.99 17.81
CA GLU A 85 16.86 -11.75 16.56
C GLU A 85 16.36 -13.17 16.80
N LEU A 86 16.79 -13.80 17.90
CA LEU A 86 16.28 -15.11 18.34
C LEU A 86 14.81 -15.02 18.76
N ASP A 87 14.41 -13.95 19.44
CA ASP A 87 13.02 -13.75 19.87
C ASP A 87 12.10 -13.46 18.67
N PHE A 88 12.61 -12.78 17.64
CA PHE A 88 11.92 -12.58 16.37
C PHE A 88 11.70 -13.91 15.62
N LEU A 89 12.74 -14.73 15.49
CA LEU A 89 12.64 -16.07 14.89
C LEU A 89 11.67 -16.97 15.68
N ARG A 90 11.74 -16.93 17.02
CA ARG A 90 10.86 -17.70 17.91
C ARG A 90 9.40 -17.25 17.83
N LYS A 91 9.13 -15.94 17.76
CA LYS A 91 7.78 -15.37 17.62
C LYS A 91 7.16 -15.63 16.26
N GLY A 92 7.97 -15.68 15.19
CA GLY A 92 7.52 -16.06 13.85
C GLY A 92 7.05 -17.51 13.77
N ILE A 93 7.63 -18.39 14.58
CA ILE A 93 7.33 -19.83 14.59
C ILE A 93 6.23 -20.20 15.60
N SER A 94 6.10 -19.46 16.70
CA SER A 94 5.18 -19.76 17.83
C SER A 94 3.73 -19.28 17.64
N ARG A 95 3.46 -18.32 16.74
CA ARG A 95 2.10 -17.78 16.55
C ARG A 95 1.24 -18.67 15.66
N ASN A 96 0.58 -19.62 16.32
CA ASN A 96 -0.57 -20.36 15.83
C ASN A 96 -1.87 -19.51 15.92
N GLU A 97 -1.86 -18.24 15.46
CA GLU A 97 -3.05 -17.35 15.44
C GLU A 97 -3.86 -17.52 14.15
N LEU A 98 -4.22 -18.77 13.84
CA LEU A 98 -4.97 -19.14 12.64
C LEU A 98 -6.21 -19.99 12.96
N SER A 99 -6.78 -19.85 14.17
CA SER A 99 -7.95 -20.63 14.56
C SER A 99 -9.21 -19.84 14.87
N ASP A 100 -9.34 -18.57 14.46
CA ASP A 100 -10.64 -17.88 14.59
C ASP A 100 -10.94 -16.82 13.50
N THR A 101 -10.43 -17.03 12.29
CA THR A 101 -11.01 -16.45 11.07
C THR A 101 -11.08 -17.55 10.03
N ALA A 102 -12.27 -18.14 9.88
CA ALA A 102 -12.62 -18.91 8.71
C ALA A 102 -12.77 -17.96 7.50
N GLU A 103 -11.65 -17.42 7.02
CA GLU A 103 -11.45 -17.02 5.64
C GLU A 103 -10.31 -17.90 5.12
N THR A 104 -10.54 -18.51 3.97
CA THR A 104 -9.68 -19.50 3.31
C THR A 104 -8.25 -18.99 3.13
N ASP A 105 -7.35 -19.53 3.95
CA ASP A 105 -5.92 -19.25 3.97
C ASP A 105 -5.20 -20.00 2.84
N ASP A 106 -5.56 -19.66 1.59
CA ASP A 106 -4.85 -20.06 0.37
C ASP A 106 -3.74 -19.05 0.02
N ALA A 107 -3.24 -18.28 0.99
CA ALA A 107 -2.07 -17.45 0.77
C ALA A 107 -0.85 -18.36 0.59
N PRO A 108 -0.21 -18.41 -0.59
CA PRO A 108 0.95 -19.27 -0.79
C PRO A 108 2.07 -18.83 0.15
N ALA A 109 2.37 -19.70 1.11
CA ALA A 109 3.59 -19.63 1.90
C ALA A 109 4.78 -19.57 0.92
N ASP A 110 5.72 -18.65 1.16
CA ASP A 110 6.92 -18.35 0.36
C ASP A 110 6.81 -17.39 -0.85
N THR A 111 6.09 -16.27 -0.73
CA THR A 111 6.45 -15.10 -1.55
C THR A 111 7.66 -14.36 -0.94
N SER A 112 8.76 -14.29 -1.69
CA SER A 112 9.96 -13.55 -1.28
C SER A 112 9.63 -12.09 -0.95
N LEU A 113 10.42 -11.43 -0.09
CA LEU A 113 10.23 -10.01 0.23
C LEU A 113 10.18 -9.15 -1.06
N GLY A 114 11.04 -9.48 -2.04
CA GLY A 114 11.06 -8.84 -3.35
C GLY A 114 9.74 -8.99 -4.10
N SER A 115 9.22 -10.23 -4.24
CA SER A 115 7.94 -10.47 -4.92
C SER A 115 6.79 -9.72 -4.28
N ARG A 116 6.78 -9.59 -2.94
CA ARG A 116 5.75 -8.86 -2.21
C ARG A 116 5.83 -7.36 -2.45
N LEU A 117 7.03 -6.77 -2.37
CA LEU A 117 7.22 -5.36 -2.68
C LEU A 117 6.81 -5.05 -4.12
N VAL A 118 7.20 -5.88 -5.08
CA VAL A 118 6.77 -5.74 -6.49
C VAL A 118 5.25 -5.77 -6.61
N ASN A 119 4.56 -6.69 -5.93
CA ASN A 119 3.09 -6.74 -5.94
C ASN A 119 2.48 -5.45 -5.35
N ARG A 120 2.96 -4.98 -4.19
CA ARG A 120 2.48 -3.75 -3.55
C ARG A 120 2.67 -2.52 -4.44
N PHE A 121 3.85 -2.38 -5.06
CA PHE A 121 4.13 -1.28 -5.99
C PHE A 121 3.30 -1.39 -7.28
N SER A 122 3.09 -2.60 -7.81
CA SER A 122 2.20 -2.82 -8.96
C SER A 122 0.76 -2.39 -8.65
N LYS A 123 0.23 -2.77 -7.48
CA LYS A 123 -1.09 -2.32 -7.00
C LYS A 123 -1.12 -0.80 -6.77
N THR A 124 -0.03 -0.22 -6.28
CA THR A 124 0.10 1.25 -6.12
C THR A 124 -0.01 1.96 -7.47
N CYS A 125 0.73 1.51 -8.49
CA CYS A 125 0.64 2.05 -9.85
C CYS A 125 -0.76 1.90 -10.44
N GLU A 126 -1.38 0.74 -10.26
CA GLU A 126 -2.76 0.51 -10.68
C GLU A 126 -3.74 1.49 -10.02
N VAL A 127 -3.62 1.73 -8.71
CA VAL A 127 -4.46 2.69 -7.99
C VAL A 127 -4.20 4.13 -8.45
N CYS A 128 -2.95 4.49 -8.71
CA CYS A 128 -2.60 5.81 -9.24
C CYS A 128 -3.28 6.07 -10.59
N VAL A 129 -3.16 5.14 -11.53
CA VAL A 129 -3.71 5.29 -12.88
C VAL A 129 -5.24 5.20 -12.89
N SER A 130 -5.81 4.25 -12.15
CA SER A 130 -7.25 4.00 -12.18
C SER A 130 -8.07 4.95 -11.30
N LYS A 131 -7.48 5.56 -10.26
CA LYS A 131 -8.24 6.31 -9.25
C LYS A 131 -7.61 7.66 -8.95
N ILE A 132 -6.37 7.70 -8.46
CA ILE A 132 -5.80 8.91 -7.86
C ILE A 132 -5.53 10.02 -8.89
N PHE A 133 -5.00 9.67 -10.07
CA PHE A 133 -4.83 10.64 -11.14
C PHE A 133 -6.20 11.15 -11.65
N PRO A 134 -7.17 10.26 -11.98
CA PRO A 134 -8.53 10.70 -12.30
C PRO A 134 -9.20 11.57 -11.24
N ALA A 135 -8.93 11.33 -9.94
CA ALA A 135 -9.43 12.15 -8.83
C ALA A 135 -8.99 13.61 -8.97
N GLY A 136 -7.67 13.85 -9.05
CA GLY A 136 -7.10 15.20 -9.18
C GLY A 136 -7.51 15.87 -10.49
N PHE A 137 -7.56 15.10 -11.59
CA PHE A 137 -8.06 15.58 -12.87
C PHE A 137 -9.53 16.01 -12.78
N GLY A 138 -10.39 15.17 -12.19
CA GLY A 138 -11.82 15.42 -12.06
C GLY A 138 -12.14 16.60 -11.15
N TRP A 139 -11.40 16.74 -10.04
CA TRP A 139 -11.48 17.89 -9.16
C TRP A 139 -11.17 19.19 -9.93
N GLN A 140 -10.05 19.24 -10.67
CA GLN A 140 -9.65 20.43 -11.42
C GLN A 140 -10.58 20.73 -12.60
N ALA A 141 -11.06 19.71 -13.30
CA ALA A 141 -12.05 19.91 -14.37
C ALA A 141 -13.34 20.54 -13.82
N SER A 142 -13.74 20.12 -12.62
CA SER A 142 -14.94 20.64 -11.97
C SER A 142 -14.74 22.03 -11.35
N SER A 143 -13.53 22.38 -10.89
CA SER A 143 -13.22 23.74 -10.43
C SER A 143 -13.30 24.75 -11.57
N LEU A 144 -12.81 24.38 -12.76
CA LEU A 144 -12.95 25.18 -13.99
C LEU A 144 -14.42 25.36 -14.38
N ALA A 145 -15.21 24.29 -14.34
CA ALA A 145 -16.65 24.34 -14.62
C ALA A 145 -17.40 25.24 -13.61
N ALA A 146 -17.04 25.16 -12.32
CA ALA A 146 -17.59 26.02 -11.28
C ALA A 146 -17.24 27.49 -11.51
N GLY A 147 -15.98 27.80 -11.83
CA GLY A 147 -15.55 29.15 -12.17
C GLY A 147 -16.24 29.72 -13.40
N ALA A 148 -16.43 28.90 -14.46
CA ALA A 148 -17.18 29.28 -15.64
C ALA A 148 -18.68 29.57 -15.34
N ALA A 149 -19.22 28.97 -14.27
CA ALA A 149 -20.55 29.24 -13.77
C ALA A 149 -20.63 30.47 -12.82
N GLY A 150 -19.50 31.16 -12.60
CA GLY A 150 -19.41 32.33 -11.72
C GLY A 150 -19.38 32.00 -10.23
N LEU A 151 -19.00 30.77 -9.87
CA LEU A 151 -18.79 30.39 -8.47
C LEU A 151 -17.36 30.72 -8.05
N GLU A 152 -17.21 31.37 -6.90
CA GLU A 152 -15.92 31.71 -6.33
C GLU A 152 -15.34 30.55 -5.53
N ALA A 153 -14.01 30.50 -5.42
CA ALA A 153 -13.30 29.48 -4.63
C ALA A 153 -13.55 29.58 -3.11
N THR A 154 -14.43 30.48 -2.65
CA THR A 154 -14.91 30.60 -1.26
C THR A 154 -16.35 30.11 -1.09
N ASP A 155 -17.05 29.80 -2.18
CA ASP A 155 -18.46 29.43 -2.15
C ASP A 155 -18.65 27.96 -1.78
N VAL A 156 -19.65 27.69 -0.93
CA VAL A 156 -20.05 26.31 -0.60
C VAL A 156 -20.42 25.51 -1.85
N ALA A 157 -21.03 26.17 -2.85
CA ALA A 157 -21.35 25.54 -4.13
C ALA A 157 -20.10 25.12 -4.91
N PHE A 158 -19.01 25.90 -4.87
CA PHE A 158 -17.73 25.54 -5.47
C PHE A 158 -17.12 24.32 -4.78
N PHE A 159 -17.16 24.29 -3.44
CA PHE A 159 -16.66 23.14 -2.67
C PHE A 159 -17.40 21.86 -3.04
N LEU A 160 -18.73 21.91 -3.09
CA LEU A 160 -19.54 20.76 -3.49
C LEU A 160 -19.29 20.34 -4.93
N CYS A 161 -19.15 21.29 -5.85
CA CYS A 161 -18.88 21.01 -7.26
C CYS A 161 -17.57 20.26 -7.41
N THR A 162 -16.49 20.76 -6.82
CA THR A 162 -15.17 20.12 -6.87
C THR A 162 -15.15 18.74 -6.20
N GLY A 163 -15.88 18.55 -5.09
CA GLY A 163 -16.10 17.23 -4.50
C GLY A 163 -16.81 16.25 -5.44
N VAL A 164 -17.82 16.70 -6.19
CA VAL A 164 -18.48 15.88 -7.22
C VAL A 164 -17.50 15.54 -8.34
N GLY A 165 -16.69 16.49 -8.77
CA GLY A 165 -15.62 16.28 -9.76
C GLY A 165 -14.64 15.18 -9.36
N ASP A 166 -14.12 15.25 -8.14
CA ASP A 166 -13.22 14.24 -7.56
C ASP A 166 -13.87 12.85 -7.54
N ALA A 167 -15.09 12.77 -6.99
CA ALA A 167 -15.87 11.54 -6.94
C ALA A 167 -16.09 10.93 -8.33
N LEU A 168 -16.56 11.72 -9.30
CA LEU A 168 -16.77 11.26 -10.67
C LEU A 168 -15.46 10.83 -11.33
N GLY A 169 -14.36 11.56 -11.09
CA GLY A 169 -13.02 11.19 -11.56
C GLY A 169 -12.64 9.78 -11.12
N VAL A 170 -12.75 9.49 -9.82
CA VAL A 170 -12.46 8.15 -9.28
C VAL A 170 -13.41 7.08 -9.80
N GLY A 171 -14.72 7.37 -9.81
CA GLY A 171 -15.73 6.42 -10.29
C GLY A 171 -15.51 6.03 -11.75
N ILE A 172 -15.34 7.02 -12.63
CA ILE A 172 -15.12 6.81 -14.06
C ILE A 172 -13.77 6.10 -14.30
N GLY A 173 -12.69 6.57 -13.67
CA GLY A 173 -11.36 5.98 -13.83
C GLY A 173 -11.34 4.50 -13.42
N HIS A 174 -11.94 4.16 -12.28
CA HIS A 174 -11.97 2.80 -11.76
C HIS A 174 -12.80 1.89 -12.68
N MET A 175 -14.00 2.34 -13.09
CA MET A 175 -14.84 1.56 -13.98
C MET A 175 -14.21 1.37 -15.36
N ALA A 176 -13.58 2.40 -15.93
CA ALA A 176 -12.90 2.32 -17.22
C ALA A 176 -11.73 1.32 -17.17
N TRP A 177 -10.95 1.34 -16.09
CA TRP A 177 -9.83 0.42 -15.88
C TRP A 177 -10.30 -1.04 -15.81
N HIS A 178 -11.30 -1.34 -14.99
CA HIS A 178 -11.81 -2.71 -14.84
C HIS A 178 -12.59 -3.20 -16.06
N ALA A 179 -13.28 -2.32 -16.78
CA ALA A 179 -13.87 -2.64 -18.08
C ALA A 179 -12.79 -2.97 -19.12
N GLY A 180 -11.68 -2.21 -19.14
CA GLY A 180 -10.51 -2.49 -19.98
C GLY A 180 -9.88 -3.85 -19.67
N LYS A 181 -9.63 -4.15 -18.39
CA LYS A 181 -9.16 -5.49 -17.96
C LYS A 181 -10.10 -6.60 -18.44
N ARG A 182 -11.42 -6.44 -18.26
CA ARG A 182 -12.39 -7.42 -18.78
C ARG A 182 -12.31 -7.59 -20.30
N GLY A 183 -12.16 -6.49 -21.04
CA GLY A 183 -11.99 -6.52 -22.49
C GLY A 183 -10.72 -7.24 -22.96
N LEU A 184 -9.69 -7.29 -22.11
CA LEU A 184 -8.44 -8.04 -22.33
C LEU A 184 -8.52 -9.51 -21.86
N GLY A 185 -9.69 -10.00 -21.43
CA GLY A 185 -9.90 -11.39 -21.05
C GLY A 185 -9.63 -11.71 -19.57
N TYR A 186 -9.39 -10.69 -18.72
CA TYR A 186 -9.30 -10.90 -17.28
C TYR A 186 -10.70 -11.20 -16.70
N ASP A 187 -10.76 -12.10 -15.72
CA ASP A 187 -12.00 -12.39 -14.99
C ASP A 187 -12.30 -11.26 -14.00
N VAL A 188 -13.21 -10.36 -14.41
CA VAL A 188 -13.57 -9.17 -13.64
C VAL A 188 -15.10 -9.09 -13.50
N ASP A 189 -15.56 -9.14 -12.25
CA ASP A 189 -16.96 -8.89 -11.91
C ASP A 189 -17.24 -7.38 -11.87
N ILE A 190 -17.63 -6.83 -13.02
CA ILE A 190 -17.97 -5.40 -13.19
C ILE A 190 -19.06 -4.94 -12.22
N THR A 191 -19.97 -5.82 -11.78
CA THR A 191 -20.98 -5.46 -10.79
C THR A 191 -20.36 -5.24 -9.42
N THR A 192 -19.39 -6.07 -9.03
CA THR A 192 -18.68 -5.90 -7.78
C THR A 192 -17.78 -4.66 -7.83
N GLU A 193 -17.11 -4.41 -8.96
CA GLU A 193 -16.29 -3.21 -9.13
C GLU A 193 -17.14 -1.92 -9.12
N SER A 194 -18.37 -1.92 -9.66
CA SER A 194 -19.25 -0.75 -9.58
C SER A 194 -19.70 -0.44 -8.15
N HIS A 195 -19.87 -1.47 -7.31
CA HIS A 195 -20.12 -1.30 -5.89
C HIS A 195 -18.92 -0.69 -5.15
N THR A 196 -17.71 -1.17 -5.46
CA THR A 196 -16.45 -0.58 -4.96
C THR A 196 -16.30 0.87 -5.41
N ALA A 197 -16.57 1.16 -6.69
CA ALA A 197 -16.59 2.50 -7.23
C ALA A 197 -17.49 3.42 -6.39
N THR A 198 -18.71 2.99 -6.12
CA THR A 198 -19.70 3.77 -5.37
C THR A 198 -19.23 4.10 -3.95
N LEU A 199 -18.59 3.14 -3.26
CA LEU A 199 -17.98 3.40 -1.96
C LEU A 199 -16.86 4.46 -2.06
N LEU A 200 -15.96 4.31 -3.03
CA LEU A 200 -14.83 5.24 -3.22
C LEU A 200 -15.29 6.63 -3.65
N MET A 201 -16.29 6.73 -4.52
CA MET A 201 -16.94 8.00 -4.89
C MET A 201 -17.48 8.74 -3.67
N THR A 202 -18.06 8.00 -2.71
CA THR A 202 -18.56 8.59 -1.46
C THR A 202 -17.41 9.19 -0.64
N ALA A 203 -16.28 8.48 -0.53
CA ALA A 203 -15.10 8.96 0.20
C ALA A 203 -14.43 10.16 -0.48
N CYS A 204 -14.28 10.10 -1.81
CA CYS A 204 -13.76 11.20 -2.63
C CYS A 204 -14.65 12.44 -2.59
N MET A 205 -15.98 12.29 -2.58
CA MET A 205 -16.89 13.43 -2.42
C MET A 205 -16.58 14.21 -1.13
N PHE A 206 -16.37 13.52 -0.01
CA PHE A 206 -16.05 14.15 1.27
C PHE A 206 -14.68 14.83 1.23
N SER A 207 -13.66 14.14 0.73
CA SER A 207 -12.29 14.66 0.63
C SER A 207 -12.19 15.86 -0.32
N GLY A 208 -12.72 15.72 -1.54
CA GLY A 208 -12.70 16.77 -2.56
C GLY A 208 -13.48 18.02 -2.16
N THR A 209 -14.62 17.85 -1.46
CA THR A 209 -15.38 18.98 -0.90
C THR A 209 -14.60 19.69 0.21
N ALA A 210 -13.84 18.95 1.02
CA ALA A 210 -13.07 19.53 2.12
C ALA A 210 -11.80 20.27 1.67
N TRP A 211 -11.28 19.98 0.48
CA TRP A 211 -9.98 20.45 0.03
C TRP A 211 -9.88 21.98 -0.04
N GLN A 212 -10.75 22.63 -0.84
CA GLN A 212 -10.71 24.09 -1.01
C GLN A 212 -10.89 24.87 0.30
N PRO A 213 -11.90 24.57 1.17
CA PRO A 213 -12.04 25.32 2.42
C PRO A 213 -10.86 25.11 3.37
N LEU A 214 -10.20 23.94 3.35
CA LEU A 214 -8.99 23.71 4.15
C LEU A 214 -7.82 24.55 3.64
N VAL A 215 -7.56 24.54 2.33
CA VAL A 215 -6.49 25.35 1.72
C VAL A 215 -6.73 26.84 1.97
N ASN A 216 -7.97 27.32 1.79
CA ASN A 216 -8.34 28.70 2.10
C ASN A 216 -8.06 29.06 3.57
N LEU A 217 -8.45 28.20 4.51
CA LEU A 217 -8.20 28.41 5.93
C LEU A 217 -6.70 28.50 6.25
N LEU A 218 -5.88 27.65 5.64
CA LEU A 218 -4.44 27.60 5.87
C LEU A 218 -3.74 28.82 5.24
N HIS A 219 -4.20 29.28 4.08
CA HIS A 219 -3.79 30.57 3.49
C HIS A 219 -4.14 31.75 4.40
N MET A 220 -5.37 31.80 4.91
CA MET A 220 -5.81 32.86 5.84
C MET A 220 -4.99 32.87 7.14
N ALA A 221 -4.46 31.72 7.56
CA ALA A 221 -3.56 31.58 8.69
C ALA A 221 -2.10 31.95 8.38
N ASN A 222 -1.79 32.40 7.15
CA ASN A 222 -0.45 32.70 6.65
C ASN A 222 0.53 31.51 6.76
N PHE A 223 0.03 30.28 6.56
CA PHE A 223 0.90 29.13 6.50
C PHE A 223 1.66 29.09 5.18
N THR A 224 2.96 28.82 5.25
CA THR A 224 3.78 28.51 4.07
C THR A 224 3.37 27.16 3.49
N PHE A 225 3.89 26.82 2.31
CA PHE A 225 3.52 25.61 1.59
C PHE A 225 3.56 24.32 2.43
N ALA A 226 4.68 24.03 3.11
CA ALA A 226 4.85 22.77 3.83
C ALA A 226 3.81 22.55 4.96
N PRO A 227 3.58 23.50 5.90
CA PRO A 227 2.53 23.34 6.89
C PRO A 227 1.11 23.34 6.27
N ALA A 228 0.88 24.06 5.17
CA ALA A 228 -0.40 24.00 4.48
C ALA A 228 -0.64 22.62 3.83
N ALA A 229 0.35 22.07 3.11
CA ALA A 229 0.31 20.74 2.54
C ALA A 229 0.06 19.66 3.62
N ALA A 230 0.75 19.75 4.77
CA ALA A 230 0.53 18.85 5.90
C ALA A 230 -0.87 19.00 6.52
N GLY A 231 -1.36 20.22 6.68
CA GLY A 231 -2.70 20.51 7.17
C GLY A 231 -3.79 19.95 6.25
N THR A 232 -3.66 20.19 4.95
CA THR A 232 -4.55 19.67 3.92
C THR A 232 -4.49 18.14 3.84
N MET A 233 -3.31 17.54 3.97
CA MET A 233 -3.14 16.08 4.06
C MET A 233 -3.95 15.49 5.22
N MET A 234 -3.82 16.06 6.43
CA MET A 234 -4.54 15.56 7.61
C MET A 234 -6.05 15.78 7.47
N GLY A 235 -6.48 16.98 7.08
CA GLY A 235 -7.89 17.33 6.99
C GLY A 235 -8.63 16.54 5.92
N CYS A 236 -8.08 16.45 4.71
CA CYS A 236 -8.70 15.69 3.62
C CYS A 236 -8.59 14.18 3.84
N GLY A 237 -7.47 13.68 4.38
CA GLY A 237 -7.34 12.27 4.75
C GLY A 237 -8.40 11.85 5.78
N LEU A 238 -8.66 12.70 6.79
CA LEU A 238 -9.74 12.46 7.74
C LEU A 238 -11.13 12.52 7.09
N ALA A 239 -11.38 13.50 6.21
CA ALA A 239 -12.64 13.59 5.48
C ALA A 239 -12.89 12.36 4.59
N PHE A 240 -11.85 11.89 3.89
CA PHE A 240 -11.89 10.65 3.10
C PHE A 240 -12.22 9.44 3.98
N PHE A 241 -11.56 9.29 5.13
CA PHE A 241 -11.83 8.23 6.10
C PHE A 241 -13.29 8.24 6.56
N VAL A 242 -13.79 9.40 6.97
CA VAL A 242 -15.20 9.57 7.38
C VAL A 242 -16.14 9.18 6.24
N GLY A 243 -15.84 9.57 5.00
CA GLY A 243 -16.61 9.20 3.82
C GLY A 243 -16.61 7.68 3.55
N LEU A 244 -15.49 6.98 3.73
CA LEU A 244 -15.45 5.50 3.69
C LEU A 244 -16.33 4.89 4.77
N ARG A 245 -16.25 5.38 6.01
CA ARG A 245 -17.06 4.85 7.13
C ARG A 245 -18.55 5.06 6.89
N PHE A 246 -18.93 6.26 6.46
CA PHE A 246 -20.29 6.58 6.08
C PHE A 246 -20.77 5.69 4.93
N GLY A 247 -19.96 5.57 3.87
CA GLY A 247 -20.25 4.74 2.71
C GLY A 247 -20.46 3.27 3.08
N ARG A 248 -19.63 2.69 3.95
CA ARG A 248 -19.83 1.31 4.42
C ARG A 248 -21.15 1.12 5.15
N ILE A 249 -21.51 2.04 6.05
CA ILE A 249 -22.80 1.99 6.78
C ILE A 249 -23.98 2.09 5.81
N PHE A 250 -23.90 3.00 4.84
CA PHE A 250 -25.00 3.30 3.94
C PHE A 250 -25.16 2.25 2.83
N TRP A 251 -24.06 1.80 2.24
CA TRP A 251 -24.04 0.95 1.05
C TRP A 251 -23.99 -0.55 1.34
N SER A 252 -23.37 -1.01 2.44
CA SER A 252 -23.23 -2.46 2.67
C SER A 252 -24.56 -3.24 2.75
N PRO A 253 -25.70 -2.67 3.21
CA PRO A 253 -26.97 -3.39 3.16
C PRO A 253 -27.56 -3.54 1.75
N ARG A 254 -27.05 -2.78 0.77
CA ARG A 254 -27.62 -2.65 -0.58
C ARG A 254 -26.70 -3.18 -1.67
N LEU A 255 -25.39 -3.06 -1.48
CA LEU A 255 -24.36 -3.37 -2.47
C LEU A 255 -23.48 -4.50 -1.96
N ARG A 256 -23.61 -5.70 -2.54
CA ARG A 256 -22.85 -6.90 -2.12
C ARG A 256 -21.32 -6.75 -2.20
N GLY A 257 -20.82 -5.81 -3.01
CA GLY A 257 -19.39 -5.52 -3.13
C GLY A 257 -18.86 -4.60 -2.02
N VAL A 258 -19.74 -4.04 -1.19
CA VAL A 258 -19.35 -3.19 -0.06
C VAL A 258 -19.46 -3.99 1.23
N ALA A 259 -18.32 -4.40 1.78
CA ALA A 259 -18.28 -5.06 3.08
C ALA A 259 -18.79 -4.13 4.20
N ALA A 260 -19.60 -4.70 5.10
CA ALA A 260 -20.09 -4.01 6.28
C ALA A 260 -18.94 -3.53 7.18
N PRO A 261 -19.15 -2.46 7.98
CA PRO A 261 -18.17 -1.99 8.96
C PRO A 261 -17.58 -3.11 9.82
N SER A 262 -16.25 -3.27 9.81
CA SER A 262 -15.52 -4.21 10.64
C SER A 262 -14.22 -3.58 11.16
N TYR A 263 -13.57 -4.21 12.14
CA TYR A 263 -12.27 -3.72 12.62
C TYR A 263 -11.15 -3.91 11.58
N ALA A 264 -11.23 -4.98 10.78
CA ALA A 264 -10.29 -5.23 9.70
C ALA A 264 -10.34 -4.12 8.66
N ASN A 265 -11.54 -3.80 8.14
CA ASN A 265 -11.67 -2.72 7.18
C ASN A 265 -11.49 -1.33 7.80
N LEU A 266 -11.71 -1.13 9.11
CA LEU A 266 -11.36 0.11 9.80
C LEU A 266 -9.86 0.43 9.67
N LYS A 267 -8.99 -0.58 9.87
CA LYS A 267 -7.54 -0.42 9.72
C LYS A 267 -7.15 -0.16 8.26
N ALA A 268 -7.70 -0.92 7.33
CA ALA A 268 -7.44 -0.74 5.91
C ALA A 268 -7.89 0.65 5.43
N ASP A 269 -9.10 1.08 5.83
CA ASP A 269 -9.65 2.41 5.52
C ASP A 269 -8.73 3.51 6.07
N ALA A 270 -8.22 3.38 7.29
CA ALA A 270 -7.31 4.36 7.88
C ALA A 270 -5.97 4.45 7.13
N GLN A 271 -5.39 3.33 6.73
CA GLN A 271 -4.15 3.30 5.96
C GLN A 271 -4.33 3.88 4.54
N LEU A 272 -5.40 3.49 3.85
CA LEU A 272 -5.76 4.08 2.55
C LEU A 272 -5.98 5.59 2.68
N SER A 273 -6.68 6.04 3.72
CA SER A 273 -6.95 7.45 3.98
C SER A 273 -5.67 8.27 4.24
N MET A 274 -4.66 7.67 4.88
CA MET A 274 -3.34 8.29 5.03
C MET A 274 -2.66 8.48 3.66
N ALA A 275 -2.72 7.48 2.77
CA ALA A 275 -2.15 7.60 1.43
C ALA A 275 -2.89 8.64 0.57
N VAL A 276 -4.23 8.68 0.65
CA VAL A 276 -5.06 9.72 0.01
C VAL A 276 -4.77 11.11 0.60
N GLY A 277 -4.55 11.22 1.91
CA GLY A 277 -4.07 12.46 2.52
C GLY A 277 -2.74 12.92 1.91
N GLY A 278 -1.81 11.99 1.65
CA GLY A 278 -0.58 12.30 0.90
C GLY A 278 -0.87 12.90 -0.47
N ALA A 279 -1.85 12.33 -1.19
CA ALA A 279 -2.31 12.84 -2.48
C ALA A 279 -2.82 14.29 -2.39
N THR A 280 -3.70 14.58 -1.42
CA THR A 280 -4.30 15.90 -1.25
C THR A 280 -3.30 16.94 -0.71
N GLY A 281 -2.32 16.52 0.08
CA GLY A 281 -1.22 17.37 0.53
C GLY A 281 -0.31 17.77 -0.61
N ALA A 282 0.07 16.83 -1.48
CA ALA A 282 0.81 17.17 -2.70
C ALA A 282 0.00 18.05 -3.65
N PHE A 283 -1.33 17.85 -3.71
CA PHE A 283 -2.23 18.62 -4.56
C PHE A 283 -2.18 20.13 -4.28
N VAL A 284 -1.87 20.54 -3.03
CA VAL A 284 -1.56 21.95 -2.67
C VAL A 284 -0.46 22.53 -3.55
N GLY A 285 0.45 21.70 -4.07
CA GLY A 285 1.52 22.09 -4.99
C GLY A 285 1.04 22.67 -6.32
N THR A 286 -0.23 22.48 -6.68
CA THR A 286 -0.83 23.10 -7.87
C THR A 286 -1.16 24.57 -7.65
N ASP A 287 -1.31 25.01 -6.40
CA ASP A 287 -1.58 26.39 -6.03
C ASP A 287 -0.27 27.19 -5.99
N VAL A 288 -0.15 28.15 -6.90
CA VAL A 288 1.02 29.00 -7.07
C VAL A 288 1.06 30.17 -6.08
N GLY A 289 0.04 30.31 -5.22
CA GLY A 289 -0.12 31.41 -4.27
C GLY A 289 0.68 31.29 -2.97
N PHE A 290 1.39 30.19 -2.72
CA PHE A 290 2.15 29.96 -1.48
C PHE A 290 3.50 30.71 -1.44
N VAL A 291 3.42 32.03 -1.38
CA VAL A 291 4.56 32.93 -1.21
C VAL A 291 4.63 33.38 0.25
N ASP A 292 5.84 33.34 0.85
CA ASP A 292 6.06 33.87 2.20
C ASP A 292 5.77 35.39 2.21
N PRO A 293 4.80 35.86 3.01
CA PRO A 293 4.39 37.27 3.01
C PRO A 293 5.47 38.21 3.55
N THR A 294 6.45 37.69 4.31
CA THR A 294 7.54 38.48 4.88
C THR A 294 8.70 38.63 3.91
N THR A 295 9.03 37.56 3.18
CA THR A 295 10.22 37.50 2.33
C THR A 295 9.92 37.63 0.84
N GLY A 296 8.66 37.44 0.43
CA GLY A 296 8.26 37.35 -0.97
C GLY A 296 8.79 36.10 -1.69
N VAL A 297 9.37 35.15 -0.95
CA VAL A 297 9.96 33.93 -1.51
C VAL A 297 8.86 32.89 -1.71
N ASP A 298 8.85 32.27 -2.88
CA ASP A 298 8.00 31.13 -3.16
C ASP A 298 8.38 29.94 -2.27
N THR A 299 7.42 29.47 -1.49
CA THR A 299 7.61 28.34 -0.57
C THR A 299 7.10 27.01 -1.16
N ASN A 300 6.39 27.06 -2.29
CA ASN A 300 5.85 25.89 -2.96
C ASN A 300 6.94 25.11 -3.71
N VAL A 301 7.55 24.15 -3.01
CA VAL A 301 8.60 23.28 -3.58
C VAL A 301 8.10 22.37 -4.71
N LEU A 302 6.78 22.20 -4.87
CA LEU A 302 6.19 21.39 -5.93
C LEU A 302 5.79 22.21 -7.16
N ARG A 303 5.75 23.54 -7.07
CA ARG A 303 5.38 24.44 -8.17
C ARG A 303 6.13 24.15 -9.48
N PRO A 304 7.46 23.91 -9.49
CA PRO A 304 8.17 23.63 -10.75
C PRO A 304 7.75 22.33 -11.46
N ILE A 305 7.06 21.43 -10.77
CA ILE A 305 6.65 20.12 -11.27
C ILE A 305 5.17 20.11 -11.63
N VAL A 306 4.33 20.66 -10.75
CA VAL A 306 2.86 20.53 -10.85
C VAL A 306 2.10 21.85 -10.64
N GLY A 307 2.78 22.98 -10.54
CA GLY A 307 2.14 24.30 -10.41
C GLY A 307 1.26 24.63 -11.62
N VAL A 308 0.00 25.01 -11.36
CA VAL A 308 -0.93 25.43 -12.42
C VAL A 308 -0.84 26.93 -12.55
N GLU A 309 0.10 27.40 -13.39
CA GLU A 309 0.27 28.82 -13.68
C GLU A 309 -0.89 29.37 -14.52
N GLU A 310 -1.14 30.68 -14.48
CA GLU A 310 -2.17 31.35 -15.30
C GLU A 310 -1.99 31.15 -16.82
N THR A 311 -0.78 30.78 -17.25
CA THR A 311 -0.46 30.51 -18.67
C THR A 311 -0.70 29.07 -19.08
N VAL A 312 -0.98 28.18 -18.13
CA VAL A 312 -1.27 26.77 -18.39
C VAL A 312 -2.71 26.64 -18.88
N GLY A 313 -2.91 26.06 -20.06
CA GLY A 313 -4.26 25.80 -20.57
C GLY A 313 -5.02 24.80 -19.71
N ASP A 314 -6.35 24.95 -19.63
CA ASP A 314 -7.28 24.18 -18.79
C ASP A 314 -7.00 22.67 -18.74
N LEU A 315 -6.89 22.02 -19.90
CA LEU A 315 -6.64 20.57 -19.97
C LEU A 315 -5.28 20.20 -19.36
N HIS A 316 -4.26 21.01 -19.60
CA HIS A 316 -2.94 20.79 -19.01
C HIS A 316 -2.99 21.01 -17.49
N GLY A 317 -3.75 22.00 -17.00
CA GLY A 317 -4.01 22.20 -15.59
C GLY A 317 -4.63 20.96 -14.93
N CYS A 318 -5.63 20.34 -15.57
CA CYS A 318 -6.22 19.08 -15.09
C CYS A 318 -5.21 17.92 -15.04
N VAL A 319 -4.30 17.84 -16.02
CA VAL A 319 -3.23 16.81 -16.04
C VAL A 319 -2.21 17.06 -14.91
N LEU A 320 -1.82 18.32 -14.66
CA LEU A 320 -0.93 18.65 -13.54
C LEU A 320 -1.58 18.34 -12.19
N ALA A 321 -2.88 18.61 -12.04
CA ALA A 321 -3.65 18.24 -10.86
C ALA A 321 -3.66 16.73 -10.60
N GLY A 322 -4.00 15.93 -11.62
CA GLY A 322 -3.95 14.46 -11.51
C GLY A 322 -2.53 13.93 -11.26
N THR A 323 -1.52 14.56 -11.84
CA THR A 323 -0.10 14.20 -11.60
C THR A 323 0.31 14.48 -10.16
N SER A 324 -0.10 15.63 -9.62
CA SER A 324 0.20 16.03 -8.26
C SER A 324 -0.37 15.06 -7.22
N THR A 325 -1.65 14.69 -7.35
CA THR A 325 -2.27 13.70 -6.46
C THR A 325 -1.57 12.34 -6.55
N ALA A 326 -1.21 11.90 -7.76
CA ALA A 326 -0.49 10.64 -7.96
C ALA A 326 0.89 10.63 -7.29
N ILE A 327 1.65 11.74 -7.36
CA ILE A 327 2.95 11.89 -6.69
C ILE A 327 2.78 11.77 -5.17
N GLY A 328 1.84 12.52 -4.60
CA GLY A 328 1.60 12.52 -3.15
C GLY A 328 1.16 11.16 -2.61
N PHE A 329 0.22 10.51 -3.32
CA PHE A 329 -0.22 9.16 -2.97
C PHE A 329 0.93 8.16 -3.04
N THR A 330 1.71 8.19 -4.13
CA THR A 330 2.83 7.27 -4.33
C THR A 330 3.87 7.44 -3.23
N ALA A 331 4.17 8.67 -2.80
CA ALA A 331 5.13 8.93 -1.73
C ALA A 331 4.72 8.28 -0.41
N VAL A 332 3.49 8.52 0.05
CA VAL A 332 2.99 7.95 1.32
C VAL A 332 2.77 6.44 1.20
N GLN A 333 2.22 5.96 0.08
CA GLN A 333 2.01 4.53 -0.15
C GLN A 333 3.35 3.77 -0.23
N SER A 334 4.40 4.36 -0.80
CA SER A 334 5.73 3.76 -0.85
C SER A 334 6.30 3.55 0.56
N ALA A 335 6.15 4.55 1.43
CA ALA A 335 6.51 4.41 2.84
C ALA A 335 5.70 3.29 3.52
N GLN A 336 4.39 3.19 3.29
CA GLN A 336 3.57 2.08 3.80
C GLN A 336 4.00 0.73 3.24
N ASN A 337 4.33 0.65 1.94
CA ASN A 337 4.74 -0.58 1.27
C ASN A 337 6.04 -1.15 1.86
N VAL A 338 6.96 -0.28 2.29
CA VAL A 338 8.24 -0.67 2.89
C VAL A 338 8.11 -0.92 4.40
N ALA A 339 7.38 -0.06 5.12
CA ALA A 339 7.35 -0.08 6.58
C ALA A 339 6.39 -1.11 7.18
N LEU A 340 5.27 -1.41 6.51
CA LEU A 340 4.24 -2.30 7.07
C LEU A 340 4.58 -3.77 6.81
N ALA A 341 4.40 -4.59 7.84
CA ALA A 341 4.57 -6.03 7.74
C ALA A 341 3.63 -6.67 6.69
N PRO A 342 3.97 -7.84 6.15
CA PRO A 342 3.12 -8.60 5.23
C PRO A 342 1.72 -8.88 5.83
N GLY A 343 0.68 -8.74 5.01
CA GLY A 343 -0.72 -8.90 5.42
C GLY A 343 -1.23 -7.79 6.34
N LYS A 344 -0.45 -6.72 6.54
CA LYS A 344 -0.82 -5.56 7.37
C LYS A 344 -0.98 -4.29 6.57
N ASN A 345 -0.60 -4.27 5.31
CA ASN A 345 -0.85 -3.13 4.42
C ASN A 345 -2.20 -3.32 3.74
N TRP A 346 -2.98 -2.25 3.57
CA TRP A 346 -4.29 -2.29 2.93
C TRP A 346 -4.23 -2.74 1.45
N VAL A 347 -3.07 -2.64 0.80
CA VAL A 347 -2.87 -3.17 -0.55
C VAL A 347 -2.52 -4.66 -0.57
N ASP A 348 -2.33 -5.33 0.57
CA ASP A 348 -2.08 -6.77 0.60
C ASP A 348 -3.35 -7.54 0.20
#